data_AF-A0A2M7EGM3-F1
#
_entry.id   AF-A0A2M7EGM3-F1
#
_cell.length_a   1.000
_cell.length_b   1.000
_cell.length_c   1.000
_cell.angle_alpha   90.00
_cell.angle_beta   90.00
_cell.angle_gamma   90.00
#
_symmetry.space_group_name_H-M   'P 1'
#
loop_
_entity.id
_entity.type
_entity.pdbx_description
1 polymer ?
#
loop_
_entity_poly.entity_id
_entity_poly.type
_entity_poly.pdbx_seq_one_letter_code
_entity_poly.pdbx_strand_id
1 'polypeptide(L)'
;MQIKDYLYEFFSKVAANPYLESQNISFEERPPDAAYITGIITFINGTRLHIKEFLVFKSNAVNILMYGYNYLSEDDRLIFRYDNASDPKAREVSTYPGHKHTPFIMI
;
A
#
# COMPACT_ATOMS: atom_id res chain seq x y z
N MET A 1 13.27 7.47 -12.62
CA MET A 1 13.09 6.22 -11.86
C MET A 1 12.49 5.19 -12.80
N GLN A 2 13.22 4.09 -13.03
CA GLN A 2 12.73 2.93 -13.77
C GLN A 2 12.00 1.97 -12.81
N ILE A 3 11.25 1.01 -13.36
CA ILE A 3 10.56 -0.04 -12.60
C ILE A 3 11.49 -0.73 -11.58
N LYS A 4 12.68 -1.15 -12.04
CA LYS A 4 13.68 -1.83 -11.19
C LYS A 4 14.15 -0.96 -10.02
N ASP A 5 14.26 0.36 -10.22
CA ASP A 5 14.76 1.28 -9.19
C ASP A 5 13.72 1.41 -8.08
N TYR A 6 12.43 1.53 -8.47
CA TYR A 6 11.31 1.56 -7.53
C TYR A 6 11.23 0.25 -6.73
N LEU A 7 11.33 -0.90 -7.40
CA LEU A 7 11.30 -2.20 -6.73
C LEU A 7 12.44 -2.34 -5.73
N TYR A 8 13.66 -1.94 -6.11
CA TYR A 8 14.80 -1.99 -5.21
C TYR A 8 14.57 -1.14 -3.97
N GLU A 9 14.09 0.10 -4.13
CA GLU A 9 13.79 0.99 -3.01
C GLU A 9 12.68 0.43 -2.10
N PHE A 10 11.60 -0.07 -2.71
CA PHE A 10 10.47 -0.67 -2.00
C PHE A 10 10.91 -1.88 -1.17
N PHE A 11 11.57 -2.86 -1.77
CA PHE A 11 12.01 -4.06 -1.07
C PHE A 11 13.10 -3.77 -0.03
N SER A 12 13.97 -2.80 -0.28
CA SER A 12 14.98 -2.37 0.70
C SER A 12 14.33 -1.76 1.94
N LYS A 13 13.28 -0.94 1.78
CA LYS A 13 12.52 -0.37 2.90
C LYS A 13 11.79 -1.43 3.71
N VAL A 14 11.17 -2.42 3.04
CA VAL A 14 10.51 -3.52 3.75
C VAL A 14 11.53 -4.36 4.51
N ALA A 15 12.63 -4.77 3.87
CA ALA A 15 13.66 -5.59 4.47
C ALA A 15 14.42 -4.90 5.63
N ALA A 16 14.52 -3.57 5.61
CA ALA A 16 15.13 -2.79 6.68
C ALA A 16 14.23 -2.62 7.92
N ASN A 17 12.96 -3.03 7.86
CA ASN A 17 12.03 -2.88 8.97
C ASN A 17 12.32 -3.94 10.07
N PRO A 18 12.72 -3.54 11.30
CA PRO A 18 13.05 -4.47 12.37
C PRO A 18 11.83 -5.26 12.89
N TYR A 19 10.61 -4.84 12.54
CA TYR A 19 9.37 -5.50 12.92
C TYR A 19 8.84 -6.46 11.84
N LEU A 20 9.56 -6.65 10.73
CA LEU A 20 9.19 -7.60 9.70
C LEU A 20 9.34 -9.04 10.20
N GLU A 21 8.26 -9.82 10.13
CA GLU A 21 8.32 -11.27 10.32
C GLU A 21 8.43 -11.98 8.97
N SER A 22 7.55 -11.65 8.03
CA SER A 22 7.56 -12.23 6.69
C SER A 22 6.90 -11.29 5.67
N GLN A 23 7.21 -11.52 4.39
CA GLN A 23 6.57 -10.82 3.28
C GLN A 23 6.24 -11.79 2.15
N ASN A 24 5.07 -11.60 1.54
CA ASN A 24 4.68 -12.24 0.28
C ASN A 24 4.18 -11.14 -0.64
N ILE A 25 5.02 -10.71 -1.59
CA ILE A 25 4.75 -9.56 -2.45
C ILE A 25 4.98 -10.00 -3.89
N SER A 26 3.97 -9.77 -4.72
CA SER A 26 4.03 -9.97 -6.16
C SER A 26 4.11 -8.63 -6.87
N PHE A 27 4.83 -8.66 -8.00
CA PHE A 27 4.98 -7.54 -8.89
C PHE A 27 4.67 -8.01 -10.31
N GLU A 28 3.82 -7.26 -11.01
CA GLU A 28 3.44 -7.54 -12.39
C GLU A 28 3.66 -6.28 -13.25
N GLU A 29 4.55 -6.38 -14.24
CA GLU A 29 4.71 -5.33 -15.24
C GLU A 29 3.48 -5.27 -16.15
N ARG A 30 3.02 -4.05 -16.43
CA ARG A 30 1.92 -3.74 -17.33
C ARG A 30 2.47 -2.83 -18.44
N PRO A 31 2.90 -3.39 -19.58
CA PRO A 31 3.48 -2.59 -20.65
C PRO A 31 2.52 -1.49 -21.16
N PRO A 32 3.03 -0.35 -21.64
CA PRO A 32 4.46 -0.06 -21.84
C PRO A 32 5.19 0.49 -20.60
N ASP A 33 4.48 1.10 -19.65
CA ASP A 33 5.08 1.94 -18.61
C ASP A 33 4.36 1.84 -17.26
N ALA A 34 3.61 0.78 -17.01
CA ALA A 34 2.85 0.59 -15.78
C ALA A 34 3.28 -0.68 -15.03
N ALA A 35 2.89 -0.74 -13.77
CA ALA A 35 3.05 -1.94 -12.97
C ALA A 35 2.00 -2.05 -11.88
N TYR A 36 1.83 -3.25 -11.37
CA TYR A 36 0.91 -3.56 -10.29
C TYR A 36 1.64 -4.33 -9.19
N ILE A 37 1.53 -3.84 -7.96
CA ILE A 37 2.13 -4.47 -6.77
C ILE A 37 1.00 -4.95 -5.88
N THR A 38 1.06 -6.20 -5.43
CA THR A 38 0.18 -6.69 -4.39
C THR A 38 0.95 -7.53 -3.40
N GLY A 39 0.53 -7.54 -2.14
CA GLY A 39 1.17 -8.42 -1.20
C GLY A 39 0.66 -8.29 0.21
N ILE A 40 1.29 -9.09 1.07
CA ILE A 40 1.07 -9.13 2.51
C ILE A 40 2.44 -8.99 3.18
N ILE A 41 2.53 -8.06 4.12
CA ILE A 41 3.64 -7.96 5.07
C ILE A 41 3.08 -8.38 6.43
N THR A 42 3.69 -9.38 7.06
CA THR A 42 3.35 -9.80 8.42
C THR A 42 4.41 -9.25 9.38
N PHE A 43 3.96 -8.64 10.47
CA PHE A 43 4.84 -8.10 11.50
C PHE A 43 4.97 -9.06 12.68
N ILE A 44 6.03 -8.90 13.48
CA ILE A 44 6.35 -9.78 14.63
C ILE A 44 5.27 -9.86 15.72
N ASN A 45 4.26 -8.98 15.68
CA ASN A 45 3.12 -8.98 16.60
C ASN A 45 1.86 -9.63 15.99
N GLY A 46 2.00 -10.36 14.88
CA GLY A 46 0.91 -11.04 14.17
C GLY A 46 0.06 -10.12 13.29
N THR A 47 0.19 -8.79 13.39
CA THR A 47 -0.54 -7.86 12.51
C THR A 47 -0.07 -7.97 11.07
N ARG A 48 -0.96 -7.62 10.14
CA ARG A 48 -0.71 -7.75 8.69
C ARG A 48 -0.96 -6.43 7.98
N LEU A 49 -0.11 -6.10 7.02
CA LEU A 49 -0.34 -5.04 6.05
C LEU A 49 -0.57 -5.65 4.68
N HIS A 50 -1.80 -5.56 4.17
CA HIS A 50 -2.13 -5.92 2.79
C HIS A 50 -1.89 -4.70 1.90
N ILE A 51 -1.07 -4.87 0.88
CA ILE A 51 -0.62 -3.81 -0.04
C ILE A 51 -1.23 -4.06 -1.42
N LYS A 52 -1.67 -2.98 -2.04
CA LYS A 52 -2.04 -2.90 -3.46
C LYS A 52 -1.61 -1.55 -4.00
N GLU A 53 -0.86 -1.52 -5.09
CA GLU A 53 -0.45 -0.30 -5.80
C GLU A 53 -0.59 -0.49 -7.31
N PHE A 54 -1.09 0.52 -8.00
CA PHE A 54 -1.00 0.65 -9.45
C PHE A 54 -0.14 1.85 -9.80
N LEU A 55 0.97 1.58 -10.48
CA LEU A 55 2.06 2.50 -10.72
C LEU A 55 2.15 2.82 -12.21
N VAL A 56 2.45 4.09 -12.54
CA VAL A 56 2.77 4.52 -13.91
C VAL A 56 4.06 5.32 -13.91
N PHE A 57 4.99 4.92 -14.78
CA PHE A 57 6.36 5.41 -14.88
C PHE A 57 6.47 6.37 -16.07
N LYS A 58 6.54 7.68 -15.82
CA LYS A 58 6.63 8.70 -16.89
C LYS A 58 7.70 9.73 -16.58
N SER A 59 8.47 10.12 -17.61
CA SER A 59 9.44 11.23 -17.52
C SER A 59 10.34 11.18 -16.27
N ASN A 60 10.90 10.00 -15.98
CA ASN A 60 11.72 9.72 -14.79
C ASN A 60 11.01 9.83 -13.42
N ALA A 61 9.69 9.96 -13.37
CA ALA A 61 8.90 9.92 -12.14
C ALA A 61 8.04 8.64 -12.07
N VAL A 62 7.72 8.23 -10.84
CA VAL A 62 6.72 7.20 -10.55
C VAL A 62 5.46 7.89 -10.01
N ASN A 63 4.33 7.60 -10.63
CA ASN A 63 3.02 8.04 -10.16
C ASN A 63 2.25 6.84 -9.63
N ILE A 64 1.88 6.89 -8.35
CA ILE A 64 0.97 5.92 -7.74
C ILE A 64 -0.45 6.35 -8.08
N LEU A 65 -1.03 5.75 -9.13
CA LEU A 65 -2.38 6.09 -9.59
C LEU A 65 -3.46 5.53 -8.68
N MET A 66 -3.24 4.34 -8.13
CA MET A 66 -4.14 3.71 -7.17
C MET A 66 -3.33 3.06 -6.05
N TYR A 67 -3.80 3.16 -4.83
CA TYR A 67 -3.25 2.37 -3.73
C TYR A 67 -4.32 1.94 -2.73
N GLY A 68 -3.99 0.87 -2.00
CA GLY A 68 -4.76 0.36 -0.88
C GLY A 68 -3.81 -0.31 0.11
N TYR A 69 -3.80 0.18 1.34
CA TYR A 69 -2.97 -0.29 2.44
C TYR A 69 -3.90 -0.66 3.60
N ASN A 70 -4.27 -1.93 3.72
CA ASN A 70 -5.10 -2.41 4.82
C ASN A 70 -4.21 -2.93 5.94
N TYR A 71 -4.25 -2.30 7.10
CA TYR A 71 -3.58 -2.79 8.29
C TYR A 71 -4.59 -3.56 9.15
N LEU A 72 -4.30 -4.82 9.40
CA LEU A 72 -5.19 -5.76 10.07
C LEU A 72 -4.55 -6.30 11.35
N SER A 73 -5.40 -6.64 12.32
CA SER A 73 -5.00 -7.41 13.49
C SER A 73 -4.58 -8.82 13.12
N GLU A 74 -4.01 -9.55 14.08
CA GLU A 74 -3.73 -10.99 13.96
C GLU A 74 -4.98 -11.80 13.58
N ASP A 75 -6.16 -11.39 14.06
CA ASP A 75 -7.47 -12.01 13.75
C ASP A 75 -8.14 -11.48 12.44
N ASP A 76 -7.39 -10.92 11.49
CA ASP A 76 -7.91 -10.32 10.23
C ASP A 76 -8.93 -9.18 10.40
N ARG A 77 -9.01 -8.56 11.58
CA ARG A 77 -9.87 -7.38 11.78
C ARG A 77 -9.15 -6.16 11.24
N LEU A 78 -9.83 -5.42 10.37
CA LEU A 78 -9.31 -4.14 9.87
C LEU A 78 -9.08 -3.20 11.06
N ILE A 79 -7.85 -2.70 11.22
CA ILE A 79 -7.50 -1.67 12.21
C ILE A 79 -7.61 -0.30 11.54
N PHE A 80 -6.97 -0.16 10.38
CA PHE A 80 -7.16 1.00 9.50
C PHE A 80 -6.81 0.65 8.06
N ARG A 81 -7.27 1.49 7.14
CA ARG A 81 -6.94 1.43 5.72
C ARG A 81 -6.52 2.81 5.23
N TYR A 82 -5.54 2.84 4.35
CA TYR A 82 -5.26 4.01 3.51
C TYR A 82 -5.53 3.67 2.05
N ASP A 83 -6.26 4.52 1.34
CA ASP A 83 -6.43 4.42 -0.11
C ASP A 83 -6.64 5.79 -0.74
N ASN A 84 -6.64 5.84 -2.07
CA ASN A 84 -6.98 7.02 -2.87
C ASN A 84 -8.20 6.79 -3.77
N ALA A 85 -9.11 5.90 -3.37
CA ALA A 85 -10.37 5.73 -4.07
C ALA A 85 -11.11 7.07 -4.05
N SER A 86 -11.62 7.48 -5.22
CA SER A 86 -12.37 8.72 -5.34
C SER A 86 -13.71 8.58 -4.63
N ASP A 87 -13.75 8.89 -3.34
CA ASP A 87 -14.99 9.01 -2.58
C ASP A 87 -15.43 10.49 -2.58
N PRO A 88 -16.57 10.83 -3.23
CA PRO A 88 -17.11 12.19 -3.23
C PRO A 88 -17.32 12.76 -1.82
N LYS A 89 -17.57 11.91 -0.82
CA LYS A 89 -17.75 12.32 0.59
C LYS A 89 -16.43 12.58 1.32
N ALA A 90 -15.31 12.16 0.76
CA ALA A 90 -14.01 12.23 1.41
C ALA A 90 -13.21 13.50 1.06
N ARG A 91 -13.84 14.48 0.41
CA ARG A 91 -13.26 15.84 0.23
C ARG A 91 -13.18 16.64 1.53
N GLU A 92 -13.91 16.20 2.57
CA GLU A 92 -13.99 16.89 3.86
C GLU A 92 -13.08 16.29 4.94
N VAL A 93 -12.30 15.23 4.64
CA VAL A 93 -11.32 14.66 5.58
C VAL A 93 -9.95 15.33 5.45
N SER A 94 -9.31 15.57 6.59
CA SER A 94 -8.03 16.30 6.69
C SER A 94 -6.85 15.65 5.97
N THR A 95 -6.94 14.35 5.65
CA THR A 95 -5.86 13.60 4.98
C THR A 95 -5.96 13.61 3.46
N TYR A 96 -6.96 14.29 2.87
CA TYR A 96 -7.14 14.40 1.42
C TYR A 96 -5.83 14.78 0.69
N PRO A 97 -5.47 14.13 -0.43
CA PRO A 97 -6.26 13.16 -1.22
C PRO A 97 -6.17 11.71 -0.75
N GLY A 98 -5.41 11.41 0.31
CA GLY A 98 -5.31 10.06 0.87
C GLY A 98 -6.30 9.84 2.01
N HIS A 99 -7.15 8.83 1.93
CA HIS A 99 -8.19 8.60 2.94
C HIS A 99 -7.70 7.60 3.98
N LYS A 100 -7.63 8.00 5.26
CA LYS A 100 -7.51 7.05 6.36
C LYS A 100 -8.90 6.60 6.80
N HIS A 101 -9.21 5.33 6.63
CA HIS A 101 -10.41 4.71 7.15
C HIS A 101 -10.06 3.95 8.44
N THR A 102 -10.77 4.24 9.53
CA THR A 102 -10.83 3.35 10.69
C THR A 102 -12.20 2.70 10.73
N PRO A 103 -12.34 1.46 11.23
CA PRO A 103 -13.66 0.91 11.51
C PRO A 103 -14.42 1.90 12.42
N PHE A 104 -15.68 2.17 12.07
CA PHE A 104 -16.56 2.88 12.97
C PHE A 104 -16.90 1.90 14.10
N ILE A 105 -16.37 2.14 15.31
CA ILE A 105 -16.82 1.43 16.50
C ILE A 105 -18.17 2.05 16.87
N MET A 106 -19.28 1.35 16.63
CA MET A 106 -20.49 1.63 17.39
C MET A 106 -20.23 1.18 18.82
N ILE A 107 -20.13 2.15 19.72
CA ILE A 107 -20.04 1.97 21.17
C ILE A 107 -21.41 1.59 21.71
#